data_AF-A0A8S2YU44-F1
#
_entry.id   AF-A0A8S2YU44-F1
#
_cell.length_a   1.000
_cell.length_b   1.000
_cell.length_c   1.000
_cell.angle_alpha   90.00
_cell.angle_beta   90.00
_cell.angle_gamma   90.00
#
_symmetry.space_group_name_H-M   'P 1'
#
loop_
_entity.id
_entity.type
_entity.pdbx_description
1 polymer ?
#
loop_
_entity_poly.entity_id
_entity_poly.type
_entity_poly.pdbx_seq_one_letter_code
_entity_poly.pdbx_strand_id
1 'polypeptide(L)' 'LSTYILREKFPASGGVIPPHSLADFDFEAYELDTFHKLLNIYGINADSLRQQICDGELKEIVNPSSSGSLLYLTSNSTYL' A
#
# COMPACT_ATOMS: atom_id res chain seq x y z
N LEU A 1 4.89 -1.53 22.50
CA LEU A 1 5.14 -1.83 21.06
C LEU A 1 3.89 -1.67 20.18
N SER A 2 2.67 -1.60 20.74
CA SER A 2 1.41 -1.50 19.97
C SER A 2 1.06 -0.11 19.41
N THR A 3 1.76 0.95 19.77
CA THR A 3 1.30 2.34 19.52
C THR A 3 1.59 2.85 18.11
N TYR A 4 2.36 2.12 17.30
CA TYR A 4 2.80 2.56 15.97
C TYR A 4 2.21 1.74 14.81
N ILE A 5 1.23 0.88 15.11
CA ILE A 5 0.60 0.02 14.11
C ILE A 5 -0.90 0.29 14.11
N LEU A 6 -1.43 0.76 12.98
CA LEU A 6 -2.85 0.75 12.69
C LEU A 6 -3.20 -0.60 12.09
N ARG A 7 -4.22 -1.28 12.64
CA ARG A 7 -4.70 -2.58 12.15
C ARG A 7 -6.16 -2.48 11.80
N GLU A 8 -6.51 -2.87 10.58
CA GLU A 8 -7.88 -2.85 10.09
C GLU A 8 -8.23 -4.17 9.42
N LYS A 9 -9.47 -4.63 9.63
CA LYS A 9 -9.96 -5.87 9.02
C LYS A 9 -10.73 -5.57 7.75
N PHE A 10 -10.48 -6.36 6.71
CA PHE A 10 -11.12 -6.27 5.41
C PHE A 10 -11.90 -7.56 5.12
N PRO A 11 -13.11 -7.70 5.69
CA PRO A 11 -13.98 -8.84 5.39
C PRO A 11 -14.57 -8.70 3.97
N ALA A 12 -14.58 -9.78 3.21
CA ALA A 12 -15.10 -9.83 1.84
C ALA A 12 -16.57 -9.41 1.76
N SER A 13 -17.36 -9.79 2.77
CA SER A 13 -18.77 -9.41 2.90
C SER A 13 -19.00 -7.93 3.21
N GLY A 14 -17.93 -7.18 3.54
CA GLY A 14 -17.99 -5.77 3.92
C GLY A 14 -18.40 -5.51 5.37
N GLY A 15 -18.50 -4.23 5.72
CA GLY A 15 -18.85 -3.74 7.05
C GLY A 15 -18.61 -2.23 7.14
N VAL A 16 -17.68 -1.81 8.01
CA VAL A 16 -17.12 -0.44 7.96
C VAL A 16 -16.32 -0.24 6.67
N ILE A 17 -15.63 -1.29 6.22
CA ILE A 17 -14.93 -1.34 4.94
C ILE A 17 -15.91 -1.79 3.84
N PRO A 18 -15.84 -1.22 2.63
CA PRO A 18 -16.67 -1.66 1.50
C PRO A 18 -16.48 -3.15 1.17
N PRO A 19 -17.54 -3.86 0.72
CA PRO A 19 -17.42 -5.25 0.29
C PRO A 19 -16.51 -5.38 -0.94
N HIS A 20 -15.82 -6.52 -1.06
CA HIS A 20 -14.88 -6.82 -2.14
C HIS A 20 -14.88 -8.30 -2.53
N SER A 21 -14.34 -8.61 -3.71
CA SER A 21 -14.29 -9.99 -4.24
C SER A 21 -13.10 -10.82 -3.73
N LEU A 22 -12.13 -10.18 -3.08
CA LEU A 22 -10.96 -10.86 -2.48
C LEU A 22 -11.37 -11.60 -1.20
N ALA A 23 -10.59 -12.61 -0.81
CA ALA A 23 -10.74 -13.29 0.47
C ALA A 23 -10.52 -12.31 1.65
N ASP A 24 -11.04 -12.65 2.83
CA ASP A 24 -10.84 -11.87 4.05
C ASP A 24 -9.35 -11.67 4.33
N PHE A 25 -8.96 -10.44 4.66
CA PHE A 25 -7.58 -10.11 5.04
C PHE A 25 -7.51 -9.03 6.12
N ASP A 26 -6.35 -8.94 6.79
CA ASP A 26 -6.03 -7.88 7.74
C ASP A 26 -5.00 -6.94 7.09
N PHE A 27 -5.18 -5.63 7.28
CA PHE A 27 -4.26 -4.60 6.82
C PHE A 27 -3.54 -3.99 8.03
N GLU A 28 -2.22 -3.90 7.97
CA GLU A 28 -1.40 -3.29 9.00
C GLU A 28 -0.58 -2.13 8.42
N ALA A 29 -0.76 -0.93 8.94
CA ALA A 29 0.04 0.23 8.59
C ALA A 29 0.96 0.61 9.75
N TYR A 30 2.26 0.64 9.46
CA TYR A 30 3.32 0.89 10.44
C TYR A 30 3.79 2.33 10.33
N GLU A 31 4.03 2.98 11.47
CA GLU A 31 4.72 4.27 11.54
C GLU A 31 4.09 5.36 10.64
N LEU A 32 2.76 5.39 10.56
CA LEU A 32 2.01 6.31 9.67
C LEU A 32 2.45 7.78 9.82
N ASP A 33 2.66 8.24 11.05
CA ASP A 33 3.14 9.59 11.33
C ASP A 33 4.53 9.85 10.74
N THR A 34 5.41 8.85 10.78
CA THR A 34 6.74 8.92 10.18
C THR A 34 6.65 8.96 8.66
N PHE A 35 5.82 8.11 8.06
CA PHE A 35 5.59 8.13 6.61
C PHE A 35 5.00 9.46 6.14
N HIS A 36 4.01 10.04 6.84
CA HIS A 36 3.49 11.37 6.50
C HIS A 36 4.57 12.46 6.52
N LYS A 37 5.47 12.43 7.52
CA LYS A 37 6.61 13.36 7.55
C LYS A 37 7.56 13.14 6.37
N LEU A 38 7.84 11.89 6.02
CA LEU A 38 8.67 11.56 4.86
C LEU A 38 8.03 12.06 3.56
N LEU A 39 6.73 11.84 3.35
CA LEU A 39 6.02 12.36 2.18
C LEU A 39 6.17 13.88 2.05
N ASN A 40 6.03 14.61 3.17
CA ASN A 40 6.24 16.05 3.19
C ASN A 40 7.69 16.45 2.87
N ILE A 41 8.69 15.74 3.43
CA ILE A 41 10.12 15.99 3.17
C ILE A 41 10.44 15.81 1.69
N TYR A 42 9.88 14.79 1.05
CA TYR A 42 10.11 14.50 -0.38
C TYR A 42 9.18 15.28 -1.31
N GLY A 43 8.30 16.15 -0.78
CA GLY A 43 7.34 16.89 -1.59
C GLY A 43 6.32 16.01 -2.30
N ILE A 44 6.06 14.81 -1.77
CA ILE A 44 5.10 13.86 -2.33
C ILE A 44 3.70 14.20 -1.80
N ASN A 45 2.78 14.52 -2.72
CA ASN A 45 1.38 14.70 -2.38
C ASN A 45 0.71 13.34 -2.10
N ALA A 46 0.09 13.21 -0.92
CA ALA A 46 -0.52 11.95 -0.50
C ALA A 46 -1.70 11.49 -1.38
N ASP A 47 -2.50 12.43 -1.90
CA ASP A 47 -3.62 12.10 -2.80
C ASP A 47 -3.11 11.59 -4.16
N SER A 48 -2.06 12.23 -4.69
CA SER A 48 -1.39 11.76 -5.91
C SER A 48 -0.76 10.38 -5.71
N LEU A 49 -0.12 10.13 -4.56
CA LEU A 49 0.42 8.81 -4.23
C LEU A 49 -0.69 7.75 -4.17
N ARG A 50 -1.79 8.04 -3.47
CA ARG A 50 -2.97 7.17 -3.39
C ARG A 50 -3.51 6.84 -4.77
N GLN A 51 -3.69 7.85 -5.64
CA GLN A 51 -4.18 7.64 -7.00
C GLN A 51 -3.26 6.70 -7.80
N GLN A 52 -1.94 6.91 -7.71
CA GLN A 52 -0.98 6.10 -8.48
C GLN A 52 -0.88 4.65 -8.00
N ILE A 53 -1.07 4.39 -6.70
CA ILE A 53 -0.98 3.05 -6.11
C ILE A 53 -2.32 2.32 -6.16
N CYS A 54 -3.44 2.99 -5.87
CA CYS A 54 -4.72 2.34 -5.63
C CYS A 54 -5.67 2.35 -6.84
N ASP A 55 -5.57 3.32 -7.74
CA ASP A 55 -6.56 3.50 -8.81
C ASP A 55 -6.14 2.75 -10.10
N GLY A 56 -4.92 2.23 -10.19
CA GLY A 56 -4.37 1.51 -11.35
C GLY A 56 -3.84 0.12 -11.01
N GLU A 57 -3.63 -0.71 -12.04
CA GLU A 57 -3.01 -2.03 -11.87
C GLU A 57 -1.51 -1.90 -11.58
N LEU A 58 -1.06 -2.65 -10.57
CA LEU A 58 0.36 -2.81 -10.26
C LEU A 58 0.97 -3.93 -11.11
N LYS A 59 2.07 -3.62 -11.79
CA LYS A 59 2.75 -4.57 -12.67
C LYS A 59 3.85 -5.30 -11.92
N GLU A 60 3.74 -6.62 -11.80
CA GLU A 60 4.83 -7.44 -11.28
C GLU A 60 6.08 -7.31 -12.18
N ILE A 61 7.25 -7.12 -11.57
CA ILE A 61 8.53 -7.07 -12.27
C ILE A 61 9.49 -8.15 -11.78
N VAL A 62 10.33 -8.62 -12.69
CA VAL A 62 11.36 -9.62 -12.38
C VAL A 62 12.45 -8.95 -11.56
N ASN A 63 12.67 -9.44 -10.33
CA ASN A 63 13.82 -9.03 -9.54
C ASN A 63 15.08 -9.72 -10.09
N PRO A 64 16.07 -8.96 -10.62
CA PRO A 64 17.30 -9.55 -11.16
C PRO A 64 18.20 -10.14 -10.06
N SER A 65 18.00 -9.76 -8.81
CA SER A 65 18.63 -10.41 -7.67
C SER A 65 17.79 -11.62 -7.28
N SER A 66 18.38 -12.83 -7.21
CA SER A 66 17.72 -14.09 -6.83
C SER A 66 17.22 -14.16 -5.37
N SER A 67 16.77 -13.03 -4.82
CA SER A 67 16.28 -12.86 -3.45
C SER A 67 14.90 -13.51 -3.22
N GLY A 68 14.17 -13.86 -4.28
CA GLY A 68 12.81 -14.39 -4.16
C GLY A 68 11.75 -13.34 -3.82
N SER A 69 12.11 -12.06 -3.77
CA SER A 69 11.16 -10.97 -3.52
C SER A 69 10.23 -10.75 -4.71
N LEU A 70 8.94 -10.58 -4.43
CA LEU A 70 7.96 -10.07 -5.38
C LEU A 70 8.03 -8.54 -5.39
N LEU A 71 8.12 -7.95 -6.57
CA LEU A 71 8.22 -6.51 -6.76
C LEU A 71 7.12 -6.06 -7.72
N TYR A 72 6.51 -4.91 -7.43
CA TYR A 72 5.38 -4.41 -8.20
C TYR A 72 5.59 -2.93 -8.52
N LEU A 73 5.43 -2.56 -9.78
CA LEU A 73 5.62 -1.19 -10.24
C LEU A 73 4.26 -0.55 -10.56
N THR A 74 4.07 0.71 -10.17
CA THR A 74 2.90 1.48 -10.58
C THR A 74 2.84 1.64 -12.10
N SER A 75 1.65 1.83 -12.67
CA SER A 75 1.46 1.84 -14.13
C SER A 75 2.25 2.97 -14.83
N ASN A 76 2.59 4.03 -14.10
CA ASN A 76 3.42 5.16 -14.56
C ASN A 76 4.91 5.03 -14.19
N SER A 77 5.34 3.88 -13.68
CA SER A 77 6.73 3.59 -13.30
C SER A 77 7.34 4.54 -12.27
N THR A 78 6.52 5.18 -11.44
CA THR A 78 6.98 6.17 -10.46
C THR A 78 7.33 5.55 -9.11
N TYR A 79 6.58 4.52 -8.68
CA TYR A 79 6.80 3.82 -7.42
C TYR A 79 6.96 2.31 -7.66
N LEU A 80 7.92 1.72 -6.93
CA LEU A 80 8.27 0.30 -6.90
C LEU A 80 7.95 -0.30 -5.53
#